data_AF-A0AAY4B7F5-F1
#
_entry.id   AF-A0AAY4B7F5-F1
#
_cell.length_a   1.000
_cell.length_b   1.000
_cell.length_c   1.000
_cell.angle_alpha   90.00
_cell.angle_beta   90.00
_cell.angle_gamma   90.00
#
_symmetry.space_group_name_H-M   'P 1'
#
loop_
_entity.id
_entity.type
_entity.pdbx_description
1 polymer ?
#
loop_
_entity_poly.entity_id
_entity_poly.type
_entity_poly.pdbx_seq_one_letter_code
_entity_poly.pdbx_strand_id
1 'polypeptide(L)'
;MGSPEEAEEPRPSDITVFGANCTLHGLSHIFLPGGVTIRRLMWAAAFLSSLSIFLYQVAGAIIQYYQYPHVTILDEMDSPVMYFPAITLCNYNSFRRSKILRNDLFWMAGLLGVEQGDFDDFMAALGQPVDDGKFFPSKTFNMLEFLSFSDSARRGSAAQGARLPRLFS
;
A
#
# COMPACT_ATOMS: atom_id res chain seq x y z
N MET A 1 -73.78 -55.15 10.66
CA MET A 1 -73.46 -54.33 11.85
C MET A 1 -72.15 -54.87 12.40
N GLY A 2 -71.00 -54.22 12.36
CA GLY A 2 -70.51 -52.95 11.82
C GLY A 2 -69.03 -52.96 12.23
N SER A 3 -68.10 -52.78 11.30
CA SER A 3 -66.67 -52.71 11.64
C SER A 3 -66.40 -51.50 12.54
N PRO A 4 -65.58 -51.61 13.60
CA PRO A 4 -65.07 -50.44 14.27
C PRO A 4 -64.07 -49.74 13.35
N GLU A 5 -64.30 -48.45 13.18
CA GLU A 5 -63.56 -47.49 12.37
C GLU A 5 -62.05 -47.52 12.70
N GLU A 6 -61.23 -47.67 11.66
CA GLU A 6 -59.80 -47.35 11.73
C GLU A 6 -59.68 -45.84 11.98
N ALA A 7 -59.14 -45.46 13.13
CA ALA A 7 -58.81 -44.08 13.43
C ALA A 7 -57.70 -43.61 12.48
N GLU A 8 -58.06 -42.78 11.50
CA GLU A 8 -57.12 -42.12 10.59
C GLU A 8 -56.19 -41.22 11.41
N GLU A 9 -54.97 -41.68 11.69
CA GLU A 9 -53.94 -40.83 12.29
C GLU A 9 -53.65 -39.65 11.35
N PRO A 10 -53.58 -38.41 11.86
CA PRO A 10 -53.38 -37.23 11.04
C PRO A 10 -51.98 -37.31 10.40
N ARG A 11 -51.94 -37.39 9.06
CA ARG A 11 -50.69 -37.36 8.29
C ARG A 11 -49.83 -36.18 8.73
N PRO A 12 -48.60 -36.39 9.24
CA PRO A 12 -47.74 -35.30 9.64
C PRO A 12 -47.43 -34.44 8.41
N SER A 13 -47.59 -33.12 8.54
CA SER A 13 -47.32 -32.17 7.46
C SER A 13 -45.81 -32.09 7.19
N ASP A 14 -45.41 -31.87 5.94
CA ASP A 14 -44.01 -31.90 5.48
C ASP A 14 -43.07 -31.00 6.33
N ILE A 15 -43.61 -29.86 6.78
CA ILE A 15 -42.91 -28.93 7.68
C ILE A 15 -42.65 -29.50 9.09
N THR A 16 -43.50 -30.40 9.59
CA THR A 16 -43.32 -31.08 10.89
C THR A 16 -42.27 -32.18 10.81
N VAL A 17 -42.18 -32.88 9.67
CA VAL A 17 -41.16 -33.90 9.40
C VAL A 17 -39.80 -33.23 9.23
N PHE A 18 -39.74 -32.14 8.46
CA PHE A 18 -38.54 -31.32 8.34
C PHE A 18 -38.13 -30.73 9.69
N GLY A 19 -39.10 -30.20 10.45
CA GLY A 19 -38.89 -29.62 11.78
C GLY A 19 -38.31 -30.60 12.80
N ALA A 20 -38.74 -31.87 12.75
CA ALA A 20 -38.24 -32.94 13.60
C ALA A 20 -36.86 -33.48 13.17
N ASN A 21 -36.52 -33.37 11.87
CA ASN A 21 -35.28 -33.91 11.31
C ASN A 21 -34.14 -32.88 11.21
N CYS A 22 -34.40 -31.61 11.48
CA CYS A 22 -33.35 -30.60 11.64
C CYS A 22 -32.65 -30.77 13.00
N THR A 23 -31.32 -30.82 13.01
CA THR A 23 -30.45 -30.90 14.21
C THR A 23 -30.48 -29.66 15.10
N LEU A 24 -31.37 -28.72 14.80
CA LEU A 24 -31.48 -27.45 15.45
C LEU A 24 -32.38 -27.63 16.69
N HIS A 25 -31.73 -27.70 17.86
CA HIS A 25 -32.27 -28.11 19.17
C HIS A 25 -33.56 -27.41 19.67
N GLY A 26 -34.12 -26.44 18.95
CA GLY A 26 -35.34 -25.70 19.31
C GLY A 26 -36.56 -25.96 18.42
N LEU A 27 -36.39 -26.63 17.28
CA LEU A 27 -37.46 -26.75 16.27
C LEU A 27 -38.52 -27.80 16.66
N SER A 28 -38.15 -28.82 17.44
CA SER A 28 -39.06 -29.86 17.95
C SER A 28 -40.13 -29.34 18.91
N HIS A 29 -39.84 -28.29 19.69
CA HIS A 29 -40.83 -27.67 20.60
C HIS A 29 -41.83 -26.76 19.85
N ILE A 30 -41.57 -26.46 18.58
CA ILE A 30 -42.41 -25.62 17.72
C ILE A 30 -43.27 -26.46 16.77
N PHE A 31 -43.04 -27.76 16.57
CA PHE A 31 -43.77 -28.55 15.55
C PHE A 31 -44.51 -29.79 16.07
N LEU A 32 -45.03 -29.76 17.32
CA LEU A 32 -46.00 -30.77 17.75
C LEU A 32 -47.38 -30.55 17.08
N PRO A 33 -48.09 -31.63 16.69
CA PRO A 33 -49.46 -31.54 16.17
C PRO A 33 -50.40 -31.07 17.27
N GLY A 34 -50.86 -29.82 17.19
CA GLY A 34 -51.73 -29.19 18.18
C GLY A 34 -51.72 -27.67 18.06
N GLY A 35 -52.82 -27.02 18.46
CA GLY A 35 -53.09 -25.59 18.24
C GLY A 35 -51.97 -24.63 18.68
N VAL A 36 -52.00 -23.41 18.13
CA VAL A 36 -51.04 -22.34 18.44
C VAL A 36 -51.17 -21.86 19.89
N THR A 37 -50.24 -22.29 20.74
CA THR A 37 -50.18 -21.87 22.16
C THR A 37 -49.17 -20.72 22.35
N ILE A 38 -49.41 -19.83 23.31
CA ILE A 38 -48.49 -18.70 23.64
C ILE A 38 -47.06 -19.20 23.92
N ARG A 39 -46.94 -20.34 24.60
CA ARG A 39 -45.66 -21.01 24.87
C ARG A 39 -44.87 -21.30 23.59
N ARG A 40 -45.55 -21.72 22.52
CA ARG A 40 -44.95 -22.01 21.21
C ARG A 40 -44.46 -20.75 20.51
N LEU A 41 -45.21 -19.64 20.61
CA LEU A 41 -44.80 -18.34 20.09
C LEU A 41 -43.55 -17.81 20.79
N MET A 42 -43.45 -17.97 22.12
CA MET A 42 -42.24 -17.59 22.85
C MET A 42 -41.01 -18.40 22.42
N TRP A 43 -41.15 -19.72 22.24
CA TRP A 43 -40.06 -20.56 21.73
C TRP A 43 -39.67 -20.20 20.29
N ALA A 44 -40.65 -19.93 19.42
CA ALA A 44 -40.40 -19.47 18.06
C ALA A 44 -39.70 -18.11 18.03
N ALA A 45 -40.11 -17.18 18.89
CA ALA A 45 -39.47 -15.87 19.02
C ALA A 45 -38.03 -15.98 19.54
N ALA A 46 -37.78 -16.84 20.54
CA ALA A 46 -36.44 -17.10 21.06
C ALA A 46 -35.53 -17.76 20.02
N PHE A 47 -36.07 -18.69 19.22
CA PHE A 47 -35.33 -19.29 18.12
C PHE A 47 -35.00 -18.26 17.04
N LEU A 48 -35.99 -17.48 16.61
CA LEU A 48 -35.81 -16.47 15.58
C LEU A 48 -34.83 -15.38 16.04
N SER A 49 -34.89 -14.96 17.30
CA SER A 49 -33.96 -13.99 17.86
C SER A 49 -32.53 -14.54 17.90
N SER A 50 -32.34 -15.80 18.32
CA SER A 50 -31.03 -16.46 18.29
C SER A 50 -30.47 -16.55 16.86
N LEU A 51 -31.31 -16.90 15.88
CA LEU A 51 -30.93 -16.98 14.48
C LEU A 51 -30.55 -15.60 13.92
N SER A 52 -31.34 -14.57 14.21
CA SER A 52 -31.05 -13.20 13.79
C SER A 52 -29.73 -12.68 14.38
N ILE A 53 -29.48 -12.91 15.67
CA ILE A 53 -28.23 -12.51 16.32
C ILE A 53 -27.04 -13.26 15.71
N PHE A 54 -27.16 -14.57 15.49
CA PHE A 54 -26.12 -15.36 14.84
C PHE A 54 -25.78 -14.84 13.44
N LEU A 55 -26.79 -14.61 12.59
CA LEU A 55 -26.59 -14.09 11.24
C LEU A 55 -25.97 -12.68 11.25
N TYR A 56 -26.38 -11.83 12.18
CA TYR A 56 -25.79 -10.49 12.35
C TYR A 56 -24.30 -10.56 12.69
N GLN A 57 -23.91 -11.43 13.62
CA GLN A 57 -22.51 -11.63 13.98
C GLN A 57 -21.68 -12.18 12.81
N VAL A 58 -22.21 -13.17 12.08
CA VAL A 58 -21.53 -13.75 10.92
C VAL A 58 -21.35 -12.71 9.81
N ALA A 59 -22.37 -11.91 9.50
CA ALA A 59 -22.27 -10.84 8.52
C ALA A 59 -21.19 -9.81 8.92
N GLY A 60 -21.16 -9.41 10.19
CA GLY A 60 -20.11 -8.52 10.72
C GLY A 60 -18.71 -9.10 10.58
N ALA A 61 -18.53 -10.39 10.90
CA ALA A 61 -17.26 -11.08 10.74
C ALA A 61 -16.82 -11.18 9.27
N ILE A 62 -17.76 -11.44 8.35
CA ILE A 62 -17.49 -11.50 6.91
C ILE A 62 -17.07 -10.12 6.38
N ILE A 63 -17.78 -9.05 6.76
CA ILE A 63 -17.42 -7.68 6.35
C ILE A 63 -16.00 -7.34 6.83
N GLN A 64 -15.70 -7.62 8.10
CA GLN A 64 -14.37 -7.37 8.67
C GLN A 64 -13.28 -8.20 7.97
N TYR A 65 -13.58 -9.44 7.59
CA TYR A 65 -12.66 -10.28 6.82
C TYR A 65 -12.36 -9.66 5.43
N TYR A 66 -13.38 -9.18 4.72
CA TYR A 66 -13.21 -8.54 3.42
C TYR A 66 -12.58 -7.14 3.46
N GLN A 67 -12.50 -6.51 4.64
CA GLN A 67 -11.79 -5.26 4.81
C GLN A 67 -10.26 -5.42 4.85
N TYR A 68 -9.75 -6.66 4.84
CA TYR A 68 -8.32 -6.99 4.89
C TYR A 68 -7.52 -6.10 5.88
N PRO A 69 -7.95 -5.97 7.14
CA PRO A 69 -7.21 -5.18 8.10
C PRO A 69 -5.86 -5.86 8.37
N HIS A 70 -4.77 -5.13 8.14
CA HIS A 70 -3.42 -5.59 8.48
C HIS A 70 -3.04 -5.05 9.86
N VAL A 71 -2.64 -5.94 10.76
CA VAL A 71 -2.06 -5.57 12.05
C VAL A 71 -0.57 -5.80 11.95
N THR A 72 0.23 -4.74 12.05
CA THR A 72 1.69 -4.85 12.10
C THR A 72 2.13 -4.96 13.55
N ILE A 73 2.69 -6.12 13.90
CA ILE A 73 3.35 -6.32 15.19
C ILE A 73 4.79 -5.83 15.04
N LEU A 74 5.17 -4.85 15.85
CA LEU A 74 6.52 -4.34 15.93
C LEU A 74 7.23 -5.06 17.08
N ASP A 75 8.38 -5.63 16.79
CA ASP A 75 9.21 -6.33 17.76
C ASP A 75 10.63 -5.77 17.71
N GLU A 76 11.20 -5.50 18.87
CA GLU A 76 12.54 -4.94 19.03
C GLU A 76 13.47 -6.05 19.52
N MET A 77 14.19 -6.67 18.59
CA MET A 77 15.14 -7.73 18.87
C MET A 77 16.56 -7.19 18.79
N ASP A 78 17.33 -7.38 19.86
CA ASP A 78 18.74 -7.01 19.89
C ASP A 78 19.57 -8.06 19.12
N SER A 79 20.28 -7.63 18.07
CA SER A 79 21.11 -8.52 17.25
C SER A 79 22.59 -8.22 17.49
N PRO A 80 23.41 -9.23 17.85
CA PRO A 80 24.85 -9.03 18.10
C PRO A 80 25.63 -8.63 16.83
N VAL A 81 25.02 -8.77 15.65
CA VAL A 81 25.57 -8.36 14.36
C VAL A 81 24.50 -7.59 13.58
N MET A 82 24.83 -6.37 13.17
CA MET A 82 23.99 -5.54 12.31
C MET A 82 24.79 -5.11 11.08
N TYR A 83 24.19 -5.19 9.89
CA TYR A 83 24.84 -4.72 8.67
C TYR A 83 24.90 -3.19 8.67
N PHE A 84 26.09 -2.64 8.43
CA PHE A 84 26.25 -1.21 8.30
C PHE A 84 25.51 -0.72 7.04
N PRO A 85 24.62 0.28 7.14
CA PRO A 85 23.83 0.73 6.01
C PRO A 85 24.71 1.47 5.00
N ALA A 86 24.26 1.52 3.75
CA ALA A 86 24.88 2.39 2.76
C ALA A 86 24.61 3.86 3.13
N ILE A 87 25.67 4.61 3.44
CA ILE A 87 25.59 6.05 3.70
C ILE A 87 25.87 6.78 2.39
N THR A 88 24.86 7.43 1.84
CA THR A 88 25.00 8.30 0.67
C THR A 88 25.09 9.76 1.10
N LEU A 89 26.26 10.37 0.93
CA LEU A 89 26.47 11.79 1.17
C LEU A 89 26.47 12.55 -0.16
N CYS A 90 25.47 13.40 -0.35
CA CYS A 90 25.39 14.31 -1.49
C CYS A 90 25.77 15.72 -1.03
N ASN A 91 26.53 16.44 -1.86
CA ASN A 91 26.71 17.86 -1.68
C ASN A 91 25.37 18.56 -1.94
N TYR A 92 24.97 19.51 -1.08
CA TYR A 92 23.76 20.32 -1.27
C TYR A 92 23.78 21.08 -2.61
N ASN A 93 24.99 21.43 -3.09
CA ASN A 93 25.15 22.06 -4.36
C ASN A 93 24.90 21.07 -5.52
N SER A 94 23.73 21.15 -6.15
CA SER A 94 23.31 20.30 -7.27
C SER A 94 24.19 20.44 -8.52
N PHE A 95 24.79 21.61 -8.74
CA PHE A 95 25.52 21.91 -9.97
C PHE A 95 26.81 22.69 -9.71
N ARG A 96 27.88 22.36 -10.43
CA ARG A 96 29.14 23.11 -10.34
C ARG A 96 29.09 24.33 -11.28
N ARG A 97 29.09 25.54 -10.71
CA ARG A 97 29.07 26.83 -11.46
C ARG A 97 30.10 26.90 -12.59
N SER A 98 31.31 26.40 -12.35
CA SER A 98 32.41 26.41 -13.32
C SER A 98 32.25 25.42 -14.50
N LYS A 99 31.15 24.66 -14.55
CA LYS A 99 30.91 23.59 -15.54
C LYS A 99 29.58 23.74 -16.26
N ILE A 100 28.80 24.77 -15.94
CA ILE A 100 27.56 25.12 -16.64
C ILE A 100 27.95 25.83 -17.93
N LEU A 101 27.56 25.29 -19.08
CA LEU A 101 27.73 25.95 -20.38
C LEU A 101 26.46 26.71 -20.78
N ARG A 102 26.60 27.65 -21.73
CA ARG A 102 25.45 28.34 -22.36
C ARG A 102 24.47 27.36 -23.02
N ASN A 103 24.97 26.24 -23.52
CA ASN A 103 24.13 25.15 -24.04
C ASN A 103 23.30 24.45 -22.95
N ASP A 104 23.87 24.25 -21.77
CA ASP A 104 23.13 23.65 -20.65
C ASP A 104 22.06 24.62 -20.15
N LEU A 105 22.38 25.91 -20.12
CA LEU A 105 21.42 26.95 -19.76
C LEU A 105 20.27 27.02 -20.76
N PHE A 106 20.53 26.91 -22.06
CA PHE A 106 19.48 26.86 -23.08
C PHE A 106 18.45 25.73 -22.83
N TRP A 107 18.90 24.57 -22.38
CA TRP A 107 18.02 23.41 -22.11
C TRP A 107 17.48 23.35 -20.67
N MET A 108 18.20 23.90 -19.69
CA MET A 108 17.89 23.78 -18.25
C MET A 108 17.52 25.09 -17.55
N ALA A 109 17.46 26.21 -18.27
CA ALA A 109 17.12 27.52 -17.72
C ALA A 109 15.82 27.54 -16.91
N GLY A 110 14.79 26.85 -17.39
CA GLY A 110 13.52 26.74 -16.66
C GLY A 110 13.64 26.01 -15.31
N LEU A 111 14.61 25.10 -15.17
CA LEU A 111 14.92 24.44 -13.89
C LEU A 111 15.71 25.36 -12.95
N LEU A 112 16.54 26.24 -13.53
CA LEU A 112 17.37 27.20 -12.81
C LEU A 112 16.64 28.51 -12.48
N GLY A 113 15.41 28.69 -12.99
CA GLY A 113 14.63 29.91 -12.82
C GLY A 113 15.17 31.11 -13.62
N VAL A 114 15.87 30.86 -14.73
CA VAL A 114 16.49 31.90 -15.56
C VAL A 114 15.66 32.09 -16.83
N GLU A 115 15.30 33.32 -17.17
CA GLU A 115 14.64 33.62 -18.44
C GLU A 115 15.66 33.72 -19.59
N GLN A 116 15.22 33.48 -20.84
CA GLN A 116 16.12 33.51 -22.01
C GLN A 116 16.85 34.85 -22.20
N GLY A 117 16.25 35.96 -21.75
CA GLY A 117 16.85 37.29 -21.79
C GLY A 117 18.01 37.48 -20.81
N ASP A 118 18.05 36.71 -19.72
CA ASP A 118 18.98 36.89 -18.61
C ASP A 118 20.14 35.88 -18.64
N PHE A 119 20.32 35.17 -19.76
CA PHE A 119 21.35 34.14 -19.87
C PHE A 119 22.76 34.70 -19.71
N ASP A 120 23.00 35.90 -20.24
CA ASP A 120 24.31 36.54 -20.21
C ASP A 120 24.61 37.09 -18.81
N ASP A 121 23.61 37.66 -18.13
CA ASP A 121 23.71 38.10 -16.73
C ASP A 121 23.93 36.91 -15.78
N PHE A 122 23.24 35.79 -16.01
CA PHE A 122 23.43 34.56 -15.25
C PHE A 122 24.82 33.98 -15.46
N MET A 123 25.32 33.92 -16.70
CA MET A 123 26.67 33.45 -17.01
C MET A 123 27.74 34.37 -16.39
N ALA A 124 27.54 35.69 -16.41
CA ALA A 124 28.40 36.64 -15.73
C ALA A 124 28.39 36.44 -14.20
N ALA A 125 27.23 36.21 -13.59
CA ALA A 125 27.10 35.90 -12.17
C ALA A 125 27.77 34.57 -11.78
N LEU A 126 27.87 33.62 -12.71
CA LEU A 126 28.62 32.38 -12.55
C LEU A 126 30.14 32.55 -12.76
N GLY A 127 30.60 33.72 -13.20
CA GLY A 127 31.99 33.97 -13.57
C GLY A 127 32.44 33.24 -14.84
N GLN A 128 31.48 32.87 -15.71
CA GLN A 128 31.73 32.25 -17.00
C GLN A 128 31.99 33.32 -18.07
N PRO A 129 32.78 33.02 -19.12
CA PRO A 129 32.93 33.94 -20.24
C PRO A 129 31.59 34.12 -20.95
N VAL A 130 31.15 35.38 -21.07
CA VAL A 130 30.03 35.77 -21.92
C VAL A 130 30.60 35.93 -23.32
N ASP A 131 30.24 35.01 -24.22
CA ASP A 131 30.76 35.00 -25.59
C ASP A 131 29.73 35.72 -26.48
N ASP A 132 30.13 36.87 -27.05
CA ASP A 132 29.28 37.76 -27.86
C ASP A 132 28.94 37.19 -29.26
N GLY A 133 29.40 35.97 -29.54
CA GLY A 133 29.14 35.26 -30.79
C GLY A 133 27.69 34.79 -30.92
N LYS A 134 27.25 34.57 -32.17
CA LYS A 134 25.98 33.89 -32.45
C LYS A 134 26.01 32.49 -31.81
N PHE A 135 25.25 32.30 -30.74
CA PHE A 135 25.12 31.00 -30.08
C PHE A 135 24.20 30.09 -30.89
N PHE A 136 24.67 28.86 -31.13
CA PHE A 136 23.91 27.82 -31.80
C PHE A 136 23.72 26.65 -30.84
N PRO A 137 22.48 26.39 -30.36
CA PRO A 137 22.22 25.30 -29.44
C PRO A 137 22.44 23.93 -30.12
N SER A 138 22.80 22.93 -29.32
CA SER A 138 22.82 21.53 -29.76
C SER A 138 21.41 21.08 -30.17
N LYS A 139 21.33 20.07 -31.06
CA LYS A 139 20.02 19.50 -31.47
C LYS A 139 19.34 18.69 -30.36
N THR A 140 20.12 18.18 -29.42
CA THR A 140 19.68 17.29 -28.34
C THR A 140 20.39 17.66 -27.05
N PHE A 141 19.78 17.29 -25.93
CA PHE A 141 20.33 17.44 -24.58
C PHE A 141 20.44 16.07 -23.90
N ASN A 142 21.59 15.76 -23.30
CA ASN A 142 21.81 14.52 -22.57
C ASN A 142 22.16 14.81 -21.11
N MET A 143 21.22 14.50 -20.21
CA MET A 143 21.39 14.72 -18.77
C MET A 143 22.55 13.89 -18.19
N LEU A 144 22.79 12.68 -18.70
CA LEU A 144 23.84 11.79 -18.21
C LEU A 144 25.23 12.34 -18.54
N GLU A 145 25.37 13.00 -19.68
CA GLU A 145 26.61 13.69 -20.09
C GLU A 145 26.88 14.92 -19.20
N PHE A 146 25.86 15.74 -18.95
CA PHE A 146 25.94 16.89 -18.05
C PHE A 146 26.36 16.50 -16.62
N LEU A 147 25.76 15.43 -16.07
CA LEU A 147 26.14 14.89 -14.76
C LEU A 147 27.55 14.26 -14.79
N SER A 148 27.91 13.56 -15.85
CA SER A 148 29.24 12.96 -16.03
C SER A 148 30.35 14.00 -16.14
N PHE A 149 30.10 15.15 -16.78
CA PHE A 149 31.06 16.26 -16.84
C PHE A 149 31.27 16.91 -15.47
N SER A 150 30.21 16.97 -14.66
CA SER A 150 30.29 17.36 -13.26
C SER A 150 31.10 16.34 -12.43
N ASP A 151 31.04 15.06 -12.78
CA ASP A 151 31.68 13.96 -12.05
C ASP A 151 33.12 13.61 -12.50
N SER A 152 33.46 13.82 -13.77
CA SER A 152 34.78 13.50 -14.35
C SER A 152 35.92 14.31 -13.71
N ALA A 153 35.62 15.48 -13.15
CA ALA A 153 36.58 16.25 -12.35
C ALA A 153 36.85 15.65 -10.95
N ARG A 154 35.96 14.83 -10.38
CA ARG A 154 36.25 14.06 -9.15
C ARG A 154 37.37 13.04 -9.40
N ARG A 155 37.39 12.40 -10.58
CA ARG A 155 38.46 11.45 -10.94
C ARG A 155 39.82 12.13 -11.14
N GLY A 156 39.85 13.37 -11.60
CA GLY A 156 41.08 14.17 -11.69
C GLY A 156 41.67 14.57 -10.33
N SER A 157 40.83 14.74 -9.31
CA SER A 157 41.28 15.09 -7.94
C SER A 157 41.53 13.88 -7.05
N ALA A 158 40.87 12.74 -7.30
CA ALA A 158 41.07 11.50 -6.53
C ALA A 158 42.37 10.76 -6.89
N ALA A 159 42.96 11.03 -8.07
CA ALA A 159 44.19 10.36 -8.50
C ALA A 159 45.47 10.79 -7.74
N GLN A 160 45.44 11.87 -6.94
CA GLN A 160 46.59 12.29 -6.12
C GLN A 160 46.46 11.94 -4.63
N GLY A 161 45.34 11.40 -4.17
CA GLY A 161 45.10 11.11 -2.75
C GLY A 161 45.34 9.66 -2.31
N ALA A 162 45.51 8.72 -3.23
CA ALA A 162 45.63 7.29 -2.92
C ALA A 162 47.09 6.80 -2.89
N ARG A 163 47.90 7.37 -1.99
CA ARG A 163 49.06 6.67 -1.42
C ARG A 163 49.02 6.84 0.10
N LEU A 164 48.19 6.02 0.76
CA LEU A 164 48.41 5.73 2.17
C LEU A 164 49.71 4.91 2.31
N PRO A 165 50.58 5.22 3.27
CA PRO A 165 51.76 4.43 3.55
C PRO A 165 51.34 3.11 4.20
N ARG A 166 51.77 1.97 3.64
CA ARG A 166 51.81 0.71 4.39
C ARG A 166 52.92 0.82 5.42
N LEU A 167 52.54 1.02 6.68
CA LEU A 167 53.41 0.86 7.84
C LEU A 167 52.65 -0.03 8.82
N PHE A 168 52.86 -1.34 8.71
CA PHE A 168 52.77 -2.35 9.77
C PHE A 168 53.17 -3.71 9.18
N SER A 169 54.48 -3.98 9.18
CA SER A 169 55.13 -5.16 9.74
C SER A 169 56.62 -5.14 9.43
#